data_AF-A0A3C0CUJ1-F1
#
_entry.id   AF-A0A3C0CUJ1-F1
#
_cell.length_a   1.000
_cell.length_b   1.000
_cell.length_c   1.000
_cell.angle_alpha   90.00
_cell.angle_beta   90.00
_cell.angle_gamma   90.00
#
_symmetry.space_group_name_H-M   'P 1'
#
loop_
_entity.id
_entity.type
_entity.pdbx_description
1 polymer ?
#
loop_
_entity_poly.entity_id
_entity_poly.type
_entity_poly.pdbx_seq_one_letter_code
_entity_poly.pdbx_strand_id
1 'polypeptide(L)'
;TQPDRPSGRGRKISVSPVKEAALEAGIPVWQPERVKEESFVQAVRELSPRLIVVAAFGQIIPKSILSIPPLGSINVHASLLPKYRGAAPVHYALFNGDKVTGVTTMLMEPGLDTGPILLQREVDILPQDNQG
;
A
#
# COMPACT_ATOMS: atom_id res chain seq x y z
N THR A 1 0.85 10.08 -1.03
CA THR A 1 1.99 9.29 -1.55
C THR A 1 3.25 9.68 -0.79
N GLN A 2 4.37 8.96 -0.95
CA GLN A 2 5.63 9.35 -0.31
C GLN A 2 6.13 10.70 -0.87
N PRO A 3 6.86 11.51 -0.09
CA PRO A 3 7.56 12.69 -0.60
C PRO A 3 8.46 12.36 -1.78
N ASP A 4 8.57 13.30 -2.72
CA ASP A 4 9.48 13.14 -3.86
C ASP A 4 10.92 13.09 -3.33
N ARG A 5 11.65 12.05 -3.72
CA ARG A 5 13.02 11.82 -3.25
C ARG A 5 13.95 11.56 -4.43
N PRO A 6 15.24 11.94 -4.32
CA PRO A 6 16.23 11.55 -5.31
C PRO A 6 16.31 10.03 -5.47
N SER A 7 16.18 9.52 -6.69
CA SER A 7 16.26 8.09 -6.98
C SER A 7 17.12 7.76 -8.20
N GLY A 8 17.58 6.52 -8.30
CA GLY A 8 18.35 6.03 -9.44
C GLY A 8 19.74 6.65 -9.60
N ARG A 9 20.40 6.30 -10.71
CA ARG A 9 21.72 6.84 -11.05
C ARG A 9 21.60 8.32 -11.39
N GLY A 10 22.38 9.17 -10.73
CA GLY A 10 22.35 10.63 -10.92
C GLY A 10 21.41 11.39 -9.98
N ARG A 11 20.66 10.69 -9.10
CA ARG A 11 19.88 11.28 -7.99
C ARG A 11 18.99 12.45 -8.41
N LYS A 12 18.33 12.34 -9.57
CA LYS A 12 17.29 13.30 -9.95
C LYS A 12 16.08 13.10 -9.04
N ILE A 13 15.39 14.19 -8.71
CA ILE A 13 14.12 14.14 -7.97
C ILE A 13 13.14 13.36 -8.84
N SER A 14 12.60 12.27 -8.28
CA SER A 14 11.63 11.42 -8.94
C SER A 14 10.27 11.63 -8.32
N VAL A 15 9.25 11.77 -9.17
CA VAL A 15 7.85 11.86 -8.79
C VAL A 15 7.29 10.44 -8.76
N SER A 16 6.55 10.07 -7.71
CA SER A 16 5.98 8.72 -7.63
C SER A 16 4.92 8.50 -8.73
N PRO A 17 4.78 7.29 -9.31
CA PRO A 17 3.75 7.01 -10.31
C PRO A 17 2.32 7.35 -9.84
N VAL A 18 2.03 7.14 -8.55
CA VAL A 18 0.73 7.50 -7.94
C VAL A 18 0.50 9.01 -7.94
N LYS A 19 1.56 9.81 -7.76
CA LYS A 19 1.47 11.29 -7.80
C LYS A 19 1.20 11.77 -9.23
N GLU A 20 1.91 11.22 -10.21
CA GLU A 20 1.71 11.56 -11.62
C GLU A 20 0.25 11.31 -12.03
N ALA A 21 -0.25 10.09 -11.80
CA ALA A 21 -1.63 9.72 -12.11
C ALA A 21 -2.67 10.60 -11.37
N ALA A 22 -2.43 10.95 -10.10
CA ALA A 22 -3.34 11.80 -9.34
C ALA A 22 -3.37 13.24 -9.88
N LEU A 23 -2.21 13.80 -10.25
CA LEU A 23 -2.13 15.14 -10.83
C LEU A 23 -2.81 15.21 -12.20
N GLU A 24 -2.62 14.19 -13.05
CA GLU A 24 -3.32 14.08 -14.33
C GLU A 24 -4.84 14.02 -14.17
N ALA A 25 -5.32 13.37 -13.10
CA ALA A 25 -6.73 13.28 -12.79
C ALA A 25 -7.29 14.50 -12.01
N GLY A 26 -6.46 15.50 -11.69
CA GLY A 26 -6.87 16.66 -10.88
C GLY A 26 -7.22 16.31 -9.43
N ILE A 27 -6.71 15.19 -8.92
CA ILE A 27 -6.94 14.73 -7.54
C ILE A 27 -5.89 15.37 -6.62
N PRO A 28 -6.30 15.99 -5.49
CA PRO A 28 -5.35 16.54 -4.53
C PRO A 28 -4.36 15.49 -4.00
N VAL A 29 -3.08 15.89 -3.91
CA VAL A 29 -2.00 14.99 -3.47
C VAL A 29 -1.40 15.49 -2.15
N TRP A 30 -1.44 14.64 -1.13
CA TRP A 30 -0.72 14.84 0.12
C TRP A 30 0.56 13.99 0.14
N GLN A 31 1.66 14.61 0.58
CA GLN A 31 2.99 13.99 0.73
C GLN A 31 3.57 14.25 2.13
N PRO A 32 2.93 13.78 3.22
CA PRO A 32 3.48 13.97 4.56
C PRO A 32 4.80 13.22 4.71
N GLU A 33 5.79 13.84 5.35
CA GLU A 33 7.02 13.13 5.72
C GLU A 33 6.71 11.97 6.68
N ARG A 34 5.74 12.18 7.57
CA ARG A 34 5.21 11.13 8.46
C ARG A 34 3.70 11.23 8.55
N VAL A 35 3.00 10.14 8.23
CA VAL A 35 1.52 10.10 8.31
C VAL A 35 0.97 10.23 9.72
N LYS A 36 1.80 10.07 10.76
CA LYS A 36 1.41 10.29 12.15
C LYS A 36 1.41 11.75 12.59
N GLU A 37 1.81 12.68 11.72
CA GLU A 37 1.81 14.10 12.04
C GLU A 37 0.38 14.63 12.15
N GLU A 38 0.10 15.37 13.22
CA GLU A 38 -1.25 15.81 13.57
C GLU A 38 -1.90 16.61 12.45
N SER A 39 -1.13 17.48 11.76
CA SER A 39 -1.61 18.22 10.60
C SER A 39 -2.15 17.32 9.48
N PHE A 40 -1.49 16.19 9.23
CA PHE A 40 -1.95 15.22 8.23
C PHE A 40 -3.15 14.41 8.73
N VAL A 41 -3.14 13.99 10.01
CA VAL A 41 -4.29 13.32 10.63
C VAL A 41 -5.54 14.19 10.53
N GLN A 42 -5.42 15.50 10.81
CA GLN A 42 -6.53 16.45 10.68
C GLN A 42 -6.99 16.62 9.23
N ALA A 43 -6.07 16.73 8.26
CA ALA A 43 -6.44 16.78 6.85
C ALA A 43 -7.25 15.54 6.40
N VAL A 44 -6.89 14.34 6.89
CA VAL A 44 -7.64 13.12 6.61
C VAL A 44 -9.03 13.14 7.29
N ARG A 45 -9.15 13.70 8.50
CA ARG A 45 -10.45 13.86 9.18
C ARG A 45 -11.35 14.82 8.42
N GLU A 46 -10.83 15.96 7.99
CA GLU A 46 -11.57 16.97 7.23
C GLU A 46 -12.08 16.42 5.89
N LEU A 47 -11.28 15.57 5.22
CA LEU A 47 -11.71 14.87 4.01
C LEU A 47 -12.92 13.96 4.24
N SER A 48 -13.18 13.55 5.48
CA SER A 48 -14.32 12.70 5.88
C SER A 48 -14.49 11.44 5.00
N PRO A 49 -13.42 10.65 4.77
CA PRO A 49 -13.49 9.50 3.88
C PRO A 49 -14.43 8.43 4.42
N ARG A 50 -15.20 7.79 3.55
CA ARG A 50 -16.02 6.63 3.92
C ARG A 50 -15.20 5.35 4.04
N LEU A 51 -14.12 5.25 3.27
CA LEU A 51 -13.19 4.12 3.16
C LEU A 51 -11.80 4.69 2.85
N ILE A 52 -10.75 4.08 3.39
CA ILE A 52 -9.37 4.32 2.97
C ILE A 52 -8.83 3.06 2.30
N VAL A 53 -8.19 3.21 1.14
CA VAL A 53 -7.53 2.13 0.43
C VAL A 53 -6.02 2.37 0.44
N VAL A 54 -5.27 1.37 0.87
CA VAL A 54 -3.82 1.36 0.91
C VAL A 54 -3.30 0.30 -0.03
N ALA A 55 -2.32 0.64 -0.85
CA ALA A 55 -1.60 -0.30 -1.70
C ALA A 55 -0.14 0.15 -1.80
N ALA A 56 0.79 -0.75 -1.47
CA ALA A 56 2.24 -0.51 -1.52
C ALA A 56 2.69 0.83 -0.87
N PHE A 57 2.10 1.17 0.28
CA PHE A 57 2.43 2.42 0.97
C PHE A 57 3.51 2.21 2.04
N GLY A 58 4.64 2.89 1.88
CA GLY A 58 5.86 2.66 2.67
C GLY A 58 5.88 3.26 4.08
N GLN A 59 4.73 3.63 4.67
CA GLN A 59 4.67 4.08 6.06
C GLN A 59 3.59 3.30 6.83
N ILE A 60 3.86 3.04 8.11
CA ILE A 60 2.89 2.44 9.02
C ILE A 60 1.77 3.46 9.29
N ILE A 61 0.53 3.09 8.99
CA ILE A 61 -0.64 3.93 9.24
C ILE A 61 -1.06 3.79 10.71
N PRO A 62 -1.07 4.88 11.50
CA PRO A 62 -1.47 4.82 12.90
C PRO A 62 -2.97 4.57 13.05
N LYS A 63 -3.37 4.01 14.20
CA LYS A 63 -4.78 3.80 14.57
C LYS A 63 -5.62 5.09 14.47
N SER A 64 -5.01 6.25 14.74
CA SER A 64 -5.65 7.57 14.62
C SER A 64 -6.16 7.87 13.21
N ILE A 65 -5.58 7.26 12.18
CA ILE A 65 -6.04 7.34 10.78
C ILE A 65 -6.93 6.15 10.44
N LEU A 66 -6.52 4.93 10.81
CA LEU A 66 -7.27 3.70 10.49
C LEU A 66 -8.72 3.71 11.01
N SER A 67 -8.97 4.45 12.09
CA SER A 67 -10.30 4.54 12.72
C SER A 67 -11.16 5.71 12.21
N ILE A 68 -10.66 6.53 11.28
CA ILE A 68 -11.41 7.66 10.71
C ILE A 68 -12.57 7.17 9.83
N PRO A 69 -12.33 6.34 8.80
CA PRO A 69 -13.40 5.93 7.89
C PRO A 69 -14.38 4.95 8.56
N PRO A 70 -15.70 5.15 8.46
CA PRO A 70 -16.70 4.26 9.05
C PRO A 70 -16.70 2.85 8.43
N LEU A 71 -16.24 2.69 7.19
CA LEU A 71 -16.07 1.36 6.56
C LEU A 71 -14.69 0.76 6.82
N GLY A 72 -13.86 1.42 7.63
CA GLY A 72 -12.49 1.02 7.93
C GLY A 72 -11.49 1.38 6.83
N SER A 73 -10.28 0.85 6.98
CA SER A 73 -9.19 0.98 6.01
C SER A 73 -8.82 -0.40 5.49
N ILE A 74 -8.62 -0.53 4.19
CA ILE A 74 -8.22 -1.79 3.55
C ILE A 74 -6.81 -1.68 2.96
N ASN A 75 -6.07 -2.79 2.98
CA ASN A 75 -4.81 -2.95 2.27
C ASN A 75 -4.98 -3.94 1.11
N VAL A 76 -4.37 -3.63 -0.03
CA VAL A 76 -4.19 -4.55 -1.16
C VAL A 76 -2.77 -5.10 -1.09
N HIS A 77 -2.66 -6.35 -0.63
CA HIS A 77 -1.40 -7.03 -0.38
C HIS A 77 -1.07 -8.02 -1.49
N ALA A 78 0.16 -8.03 -1.98
CA ALA A 78 0.58 -8.81 -3.15
C ALA A 78 1.03 -10.25 -2.81
N SER A 79 0.30 -10.91 -1.90
CA SER A 79 0.37 -12.36 -1.69
C SER A 79 -0.99 -12.90 -1.28
N LEU A 80 -1.09 -14.24 -1.21
CA LEU A 80 -2.17 -14.96 -0.54
C LEU A 80 -1.88 -15.03 0.97
N LEU A 81 -2.37 -14.05 1.74
CA LEU A 81 -2.26 -14.06 3.20
C LEU A 81 -2.89 -15.33 3.80
N PRO A 82 -2.35 -15.85 4.92
CA PRO A 82 -1.30 -15.25 5.77
C PRO A 82 0.14 -15.43 5.26
N LYS A 83 0.34 -16.04 4.08
CA LYS A 83 1.68 -16.24 3.50
C LYS A 83 2.29 -14.90 3.09
N TYR A 84 3.58 -14.73 3.37
CA TYR A 84 4.37 -13.56 2.98
C TYR A 84 3.80 -12.19 3.41
N ARG A 85 3.44 -12.05 4.68
CA ARG A 85 3.25 -10.72 5.29
C ARG A 85 4.52 -9.86 5.10
N GLY A 86 4.34 -8.54 5.02
CA GLY A 86 5.44 -7.58 4.96
C GLY A 86 5.82 -7.12 3.55
N ALA A 87 7.04 -6.64 3.39
CA ALA A 87 7.36 -5.69 2.33
C ALA A 87 7.68 -6.30 0.94
N ALA A 88 8.01 -7.59 0.85
CA ALA A 88 8.51 -8.19 -0.39
C ALA A 88 7.80 -9.49 -0.81
N PRO A 89 6.45 -9.57 -0.76
CA PRO A 89 5.73 -10.82 -0.98
C PRO A 89 5.98 -11.47 -2.34
N VAL A 90 6.02 -10.66 -3.41
CA VAL A 90 6.29 -11.14 -4.78
C VAL A 90 7.67 -11.79 -4.88
N HIS A 91 8.69 -11.18 -4.29
CA HIS A 91 10.06 -11.70 -4.31
C HIS A 91 10.15 -13.04 -3.60
N TYR A 92 9.51 -13.17 -2.43
CA TYR A 92 9.52 -14.42 -1.67
C TYR A 92 8.76 -15.55 -2.38
N ALA A 93 7.62 -15.24 -3.02
CA ALA A 93 6.88 -16.24 -3.77
C ALA A 93 7.73 -16.83 -4.92
N LEU A 94 8.42 -15.97 -5.67
CA LEU A 94 9.34 -16.40 -6.73
C LEU A 94 10.56 -17.14 -6.16
N PHE A 95 11.21 -16.60 -5.14
CA PHE A 95 12.42 -17.17 -4.53
C PHE A 95 12.19 -18.58 -3.98
N ASN A 96 11.02 -18.82 -3.36
CA ASN A 96 10.66 -20.12 -2.82
C ASN A 96 10.15 -21.11 -3.88
N GLY A 97 10.07 -20.69 -5.15
CA GLY A 97 9.60 -21.53 -6.24
C GLY A 97 8.10 -21.87 -6.16
N ASP A 98 7.30 -20.98 -5.57
CA ASP A 98 5.86 -21.17 -5.50
C ASP A 98 5.26 -21.26 -6.92
N LYS A 99 4.20 -22.06 -7.06
CA LYS A 99 3.46 -22.21 -8.33
C LYS A 99 2.28 -21.26 -8.45
N VAL A 100 1.82 -20.75 -7.31
CA VAL A 100 0.68 -19.84 -7.21
C VAL A 100 1.04 -18.77 -6.20
N THR A 101 0.75 -17.53 -6.55
CA THR A 101 0.70 -16.37 -5.66
C THR A 101 -0.67 -15.72 -5.79
N GLY A 102 -0.81 -14.46 -5.40
CA GLY A 102 -2.03 -13.75 -5.62
C GLY A 102 -2.06 -12.40 -4.94
N VAL A 103 -3.27 -11.88 -4.83
CA VAL A 103 -3.57 -10.63 -4.16
C VAL A 103 -4.58 -10.89 -3.06
N THR A 104 -4.35 -10.30 -1.89
CA THR A 104 -5.29 -10.26 -0.79
C THR A 104 -5.75 -8.83 -0.53
N THR A 105 -7.06 -8.60 -0.55
CA THR A 105 -7.65 -7.41 0.08
C THR A 105 -7.99 -7.76 1.53
N MET A 106 -7.48 -6.99 2.48
CA MET A 106 -7.70 -7.21 3.91
C MET A 106 -8.09 -5.90 4.60
N LEU A 107 -8.84 -6.00 5.69
CA LEU A 107 -8.97 -4.92 6.66
C LEU A 107 -7.63 -4.67 7.33
N MET A 108 -7.31 -3.41 7.59
CA MET A 108 -6.08 -3.01 8.27
C MET A 108 -6.30 -2.97 9.78
N GLU A 109 -5.34 -3.55 10.49
CA GLU A 109 -5.21 -3.47 11.95
C GLU A 109 -3.80 -2.96 12.30
N PRO A 110 -3.52 -2.59 13.56
CA PRO A 110 -2.19 -2.10 13.94
C PRO A 110 -1.03 -3.07 13.66
N GLY A 111 -1.29 -4.38 13.58
CA GLY A 111 -0.28 -5.37 13.24
C GLY A 111 -0.02 -5.44 11.72
N LEU A 112 1.24 -5.67 11.33
CA LEU A 112 1.67 -5.76 9.93
C LEU A 112 0.98 -6.90 9.17
N ASP A 113 0.12 -6.56 8.22
CA ASP A 113 -0.62 -7.50 7.36
C ASP A 113 -1.38 -8.60 8.13
N THR A 114 -1.92 -8.21 9.30
CA THR A 114 -2.56 -9.16 10.24
C THR A 114 -4.08 -9.14 10.25
N GLY A 115 -4.69 -8.13 9.64
CA GLY A 115 -6.14 -7.94 9.75
C GLY A 115 -6.96 -8.94 8.92
N PRO A 116 -8.29 -8.97 9.15
CA PRO A 116 -9.19 -9.91 8.48
C PRO A 116 -9.15 -9.82 6.95
N ILE A 117 -9.09 -11.00 6.31
CA ILE A 117 -9.13 -11.13 4.85
C ILE A 117 -10.56 -10.86 4.36
N LEU A 118 -10.69 -9.99 3.35
CA LEU A 118 -11.97 -9.65 2.71
C LEU A 118 -12.14 -10.38 1.37
N LEU A 119 -11.07 -10.43 0.57
CA LEU A 119 -11.06 -11.03 -0.75
C LEU A 119 -9.66 -11.55 -1.07
N GLN A 120 -9.58 -12.68 -1.76
CA GLN A 120 -8.34 -13.18 -2.34
C GLN A 120 -8.55 -13.56 -3.79
N ARG A 121 -7.50 -13.38 -4.59
CA ARG A 121 -7.44 -13.84 -5.96
C ARG A 121 -6.08 -14.48 -6.22
N GLU A 122 -6.11 -15.72 -6.69
CA GLU A 122 -4.92 -16.46 -7.08
C GLU A 122 -4.42 -16.03 -8.46
N VAL A 123 -3.10 -16.17 -8.64
CA VAL A 123 -2.38 -15.94 -9.89
C VAL A 123 -1.31 -17.01 -10.00
N ASP A 124 -1.29 -17.74 -11.11
CA ASP A 124 -0.24 -18.72 -11.41
C ASP A 124 1.11 -18.02 -11.60
N ILE A 125 2.18 -18.63 -11.10
CA ILE A 125 3.55 -18.24 -11.39
C ILE A 125 4.06 -19.12 -12.53
N LEU A 126 4.26 -18.50 -13.69
CA LEU A 126 4.76 -19.16 -14.89
C LEU A 126 6.30 -19.22 -14.89
N PRO A 127 6.92 -20.16 -15.63
CA PRO A 127 8.37 -20.31 -15.67
C PRO A 127 9.15 -19.05 -16.09
N GLN A 128 8.52 -18.16 -16.86
CA GLN A 128 9.10 -16.92 -17.35
C GLN A 128 8.82 -15.69 -16.48
N ASP A 129 8.01 -15.83 -15.43
CA ASP A 129 7.65 -14.70 -14.58
C ASP A 129 8.84 -14.24 -13.74
N ASN A 130 8.87 -12.92 -13.49
CA ASN A 130 9.82 -12.27 -12.60
C ASN A 130 9.11 -11.21 -11.75
N GLN A 131 9.83 -10.51 -10.89
CA GLN A 131 9.29 -9.52 -9.96
C GLN A 131 8.91 -8.17 -10.61
N GLY A 132 9.07 -8.03 -11.94
CA GLY A 132 9.02 -6.76 -12.67
C GLY A 132 10.36 -6.38 -13.29
#